data_AF-A0A367M621-F1
#
_entry.id   AF-A0A367M621-F1
#
_cell.length_a   1.000
_cell.length_b   1.000
_cell.length_c   1.000
_cell.angle_alpha   90.00
_cell.angle_beta   90.00
_cell.angle_gamma   90.00
#
_symmetry.space_group_name_H-M   'P 1'
#
loop_
_entity.id
_entity.type
_entity.pdbx_description
1 polymer ?
#
loop_
_entity_poly.entity_id
_entity_poly.type
_entity_poly.pdbx_seq_one_letter_code
_entity_poly.pdbx_strand_id
1 'polypeptide(L)'
;MSAPARLRIGISGWRYAPWRGDFYPEGLRQKDELRFASRAVNSIEINGTFYALQTPERFRGWAEDTPEDFVFSVKAPRYITHVRRLREIDEPLANFFASGPLALRQRLGPFLWQFPPSMRFDRELFADFLARLPRDGAAAQTLARHSAARLHREGYLDGDPAQRRRHAVEIRHESFVDPTFIELLREYRVALVVADTAGKWPLLGDVCADFLYLRLHGDKELYRSGYSEAALGQWQARIRAWAGGDQADDLRRASQDAPAKATARDLYCYFDNDVKVRAPYDARRLLQLLELDGSLRTVPGQLPDDLRESAA
;
A
#
# COMPACT_ATOMS: atom_id res chain seq x y z
N MET A 1 9.24 25.73 -9.77
CA MET A 1 9.14 24.37 -10.35
C MET A 1 8.42 23.50 -9.32
N SER A 2 7.41 22.72 -9.71
CA SER A 2 6.76 21.78 -8.78
C SER A 2 7.78 20.75 -8.31
N ALA A 3 7.67 20.29 -7.06
CA ALA A 3 8.49 19.17 -6.59
C ALA A 3 8.22 17.92 -7.45
N PRO A 4 9.24 17.08 -7.72
CA PRO A 4 9.07 15.84 -8.47
C PRO A 4 8.18 14.85 -7.71
N ALA A 5 7.51 13.96 -8.44
CA ALA A 5 6.72 12.87 -7.87
C ALA A 5 7.55 11.99 -6.94
N ARG A 6 6.99 11.58 -5.80
CA ARG A 6 7.61 10.62 -4.89
C ARG A 6 7.21 9.19 -5.29
N LEU A 7 8.20 8.36 -5.57
CA LEU A 7 8.01 6.96 -5.96
C LEU A 7 8.36 6.03 -4.80
N ARG A 8 7.35 5.31 -4.30
CA ARG A 8 7.43 4.39 -3.16
C ARG A 8 7.19 2.98 -3.66
N ILE A 9 8.24 2.17 -3.75
CA ILE A 9 8.23 0.84 -4.34
C ILE A 9 8.76 -0.16 -3.32
N GLY A 10 8.03 -1.24 -3.12
CA GLY A 10 8.50 -2.35 -2.32
C GLY A 10 7.54 -3.52 -2.29
N ILE A 11 7.32 -4.07 -1.10
CA ILE A 11 6.72 -5.39 -0.88
C ILE A 11 5.49 -5.32 0.02
N SER A 12 4.62 -6.32 -0.09
CA SER A 12 3.40 -6.47 0.72
C SER A 12 3.67 -7.37 1.93
N GLY A 13 4.09 -6.77 3.04
CA GLY A 13 4.54 -7.50 4.23
C GLY A 13 6.00 -7.94 4.17
N TRP A 14 6.52 -8.43 5.30
CA TRP A 14 7.95 -8.74 5.47
C TRP A 14 8.20 -9.94 6.39
N ARG A 15 7.18 -10.75 6.72
CA ARG A 15 7.33 -11.90 7.62
C ARG A 15 6.90 -13.16 6.92
N TYR A 16 7.76 -13.68 6.06
CA TYR A 16 7.51 -14.87 5.26
C TYR A 16 8.61 -15.91 5.49
N ALA A 17 8.24 -17.09 5.99
CA ALA A 17 9.20 -18.16 6.26
C ALA A 17 10.05 -18.56 5.04
N PRO A 18 9.50 -18.65 3.80
CA PRO A 18 10.28 -19.00 2.61
C PRO A 18 11.38 -18.00 2.24
N TRP A 19 11.36 -16.79 2.80
CA TRP A 19 12.35 -15.76 2.46
C TRP A 19 13.65 -15.94 3.25
N ARG A 20 13.66 -16.76 4.31
CA ARG A 20 14.84 -17.02 5.15
C ARG A 20 15.81 -17.97 4.45
N GLY A 21 17.09 -17.60 4.41
CA GLY A 21 18.12 -18.32 3.67
C GLY A 21 18.18 -17.96 2.18
N ASP A 22 17.37 -17.01 1.72
CA ASP A 22 17.36 -16.48 0.36
C ASP A 22 17.39 -14.94 0.42
N PHE A 23 16.21 -14.30 0.44
CA PHE A 23 16.13 -12.85 0.58
C PHE A 23 16.70 -12.38 1.93
N TYR A 24 16.29 -13.02 3.03
CA TYR A 24 16.90 -12.82 4.34
C TYR A 24 18.13 -13.71 4.47
N PRO A 25 19.29 -13.15 4.82
CA PRO A 25 20.51 -13.93 5.02
C PRO A 25 20.36 -14.98 6.12
N GLU A 26 21.15 -16.04 6.02
CA GLU A 26 21.31 -17.00 7.12
C GLU A 26 21.77 -16.29 8.39
N GLY A 27 21.22 -16.69 9.55
CA GLY A 27 21.51 -16.08 10.84
C GLY A 27 20.76 -14.77 11.15
N LEU A 28 19.98 -14.20 10.22
CA LEU A 28 19.15 -13.04 10.54
C LEU A 28 18.07 -13.40 11.57
N ARG A 29 18.05 -12.69 12.70
CA ARG A 29 17.00 -12.87 13.72
C ARG A 29 15.68 -12.34 13.17
N GLN A 30 14.58 -13.04 13.44
CA GLN A 30 13.25 -12.65 12.96
C GLN A 30 12.86 -11.21 13.37
N LYS A 31 13.28 -10.74 14.55
CA LYS A 31 12.99 -9.38 15.02
C LYS A 31 13.64 -8.29 14.15
N ASP A 32 14.70 -8.61 13.41
CA ASP A 32 15.43 -7.70 12.54
C ASP A 32 14.95 -7.78 11.07
N GLU A 33 13.95 -8.60 10.75
CA GLU A 33 13.42 -8.76 9.37
C GLU A 33 12.88 -7.44 8.80
N LEU A 34 12.25 -6.58 9.63
CA LEU A 34 11.79 -5.27 9.19
C LEU A 34 12.97 -4.32 8.95
N ARG A 35 13.91 -4.25 9.91
CA ARG A 35 15.16 -3.49 9.76
C ARG A 35 15.87 -3.82 8.45
N PHE A 36 15.99 -5.11 8.14
CA PHE A 36 16.61 -5.59 6.91
C PHE A 36 15.79 -5.21 5.67
N ALA A 37 14.49 -5.52 5.66
CA ALA A 37 13.63 -5.31 4.49
C ALA A 37 13.45 -3.82 4.14
N SER A 38 13.29 -2.96 5.15
CA SER A 38 13.14 -1.50 4.98
C SER A 38 14.39 -0.80 4.45
N ARG A 39 15.54 -1.49 4.42
CA ARG A 39 16.78 -1.04 3.80
C ARG A 39 17.01 -1.69 2.43
N ALA A 40 16.17 -2.66 2.05
CA ALA A 40 16.25 -3.37 0.78
C ALA A 40 15.28 -2.81 -0.27
N VAL A 41 14.28 -2.06 0.17
CA VAL A 41 13.27 -1.33 -0.62
C VAL A 41 13.01 0.02 0.05
N ASN A 42 12.26 0.93 -0.58
CA ASN A 42 12.02 2.29 -0.02
C ASN A 42 10.60 2.50 0.57
N SER A 43 9.75 1.45 0.53
CA SER A 43 8.41 1.44 1.12
C SER A 43 7.90 0.02 1.34
N ILE A 44 7.00 -0.19 2.30
CA ILE A 44 6.35 -1.48 2.56
C ILE A 44 4.84 -1.28 2.78
N GLU A 45 4.01 -2.18 2.24
CA GLU A 45 2.59 -2.28 2.59
C GLU A 45 2.43 -3.18 3.82
N ILE A 46 1.91 -2.63 4.92
CA ILE A 46 1.58 -3.40 6.13
C ILE A 46 0.34 -4.24 5.84
N ASN A 47 0.53 -5.56 5.76
CA ASN A 47 -0.53 -6.53 5.48
C ASN A 47 -1.09 -7.17 6.76
N GLY A 48 -0.34 -7.20 7.87
CA GLY A 48 -0.78 -7.86 9.13
C GLY A 48 -2.08 -7.27 9.72
N THR A 49 -2.33 -5.98 9.49
CA THR A 49 -3.55 -5.25 9.87
C THR A 49 -4.81 -5.76 9.18
N PHE A 50 -4.67 -6.45 8.03
CA PHE A 50 -5.78 -7.10 7.34
C PHE A 50 -6.41 -8.22 8.19
N TYR A 51 -5.61 -8.92 8.99
CA TYR A 51 -6.04 -10.09 9.76
C TYR A 51 -6.39 -9.77 11.21
N ALA A 52 -5.69 -8.82 11.82
CA ALA A 52 -5.92 -8.40 13.20
C ALA A 52 -5.51 -6.95 13.41
N LEU A 53 -6.26 -6.24 14.26
CA LEU A 53 -5.85 -4.94 14.78
C LEU A 53 -4.50 -5.08 15.48
N GLN A 54 -3.66 -4.07 15.31
CA GLN A 54 -2.37 -3.99 15.97
C GLN A 54 -2.49 -3.03 17.15
N THR A 55 -1.37 -2.62 17.73
CA THR A 55 -1.37 -1.67 18.84
C THR A 55 -0.49 -0.46 18.51
N PRO A 56 -0.74 0.72 19.11
CA PRO A 56 0.10 1.90 18.90
C PRO A 56 1.58 1.64 19.16
N GLU A 57 1.92 0.81 20.15
CA GLU A 57 3.30 0.45 20.47
C GLU A 57 3.97 -0.32 19.32
N ARG A 58 3.24 -1.23 18.65
CA ARG A 58 3.78 -1.98 17.50
C ARG A 58 4.05 -1.06 16.31
N PHE A 59 3.13 -0.13 16.02
CA PHE A 59 3.33 0.85 14.95
C PHE A 59 4.50 1.78 15.24
N ARG A 60 4.68 2.25 16.48
CA ARG A 60 5.87 3.02 16.88
C ARG A 60 7.16 2.23 16.70
N GLY A 61 7.19 0.97 17.16
CA GLY A 61 8.34 0.10 16.94
C GLY A 61 8.67 -0.11 15.46
N TRP A 62 7.65 -0.24 14.59
CA TRP A 62 7.88 -0.29 13.14
C TRP A 62 8.41 1.03 12.57
N ALA A 63 7.92 2.18 13.04
CA ALA A 63 8.47 3.47 12.62
C ALA A 63 9.93 3.64 13.04
N GLU A 64 10.28 3.24 14.26
CA GLU A 64 11.63 3.32 14.83
C GLU A 64 12.65 2.41 14.12
N ASP A 65 12.21 1.24 13.64
CA ASP A 65 13.09 0.25 12.99
C ASP A 65 13.40 0.56 11.51
N THR A 66 12.77 1.61 10.95
CA THR A 66 12.89 1.99 9.53
C THR A 66 13.61 3.33 9.33
N PRO A 67 14.25 3.55 8.15
CA PRO A 67 14.85 4.84 7.80
C PRO A 67 13.89 6.03 7.98
N GLU A 68 14.44 7.22 8.21
CA GLU A 68 13.68 8.43 8.52
C GLU A 68 12.66 8.81 7.45
N ASP A 69 13.04 8.64 6.18
CA ASP A 69 12.24 8.96 5.00
C ASP A 69 11.37 7.79 4.51
N PHE A 70 11.35 6.66 5.24
CA PHE A 70 10.61 5.47 4.88
C PHE A 70 9.10 5.69 5.04
N VAL A 71 8.30 5.14 4.11
CA VAL A 71 6.84 5.27 4.17
C VAL A 71 6.20 3.88 4.11
N PHE A 72 5.21 3.67 4.98
CA PHE A 72 4.36 2.50 4.95
C PHE A 72 3.02 2.82 4.28
N SER A 73 2.51 1.89 3.46
CA SER A 73 1.07 1.80 3.23
C SER A 73 0.45 0.89 4.29
N VAL A 74 -0.84 1.09 4.61
CA VAL A 74 -1.55 0.25 5.61
C VAL A 74 -2.77 -0.40 4.98
N LYS A 75 -2.79 -1.73 4.94
CA LYS A 75 -3.96 -2.48 4.47
C LYS A 75 -5.04 -2.53 5.54
N ALA A 76 -6.23 -2.10 5.20
CA ALA A 76 -7.35 -2.04 6.12
C ALA A 76 -7.84 -3.44 6.54
N PRO A 77 -8.48 -3.59 7.72
CA PRO A 77 -8.97 -4.87 8.20
C PRO A 77 -9.98 -5.53 7.25
N ARG A 78 -9.79 -6.83 6.99
CA ARG A 78 -10.75 -7.65 6.23
C ARG A 78 -12.13 -7.68 6.89
N TYR A 79 -12.18 -7.42 8.19
CA TYR A 79 -13.44 -7.37 8.92
C TYR A 79 -14.39 -6.30 8.34
N ILE A 80 -13.86 -5.17 7.87
CA ILE A 80 -14.65 -4.08 7.27
C ILE A 80 -15.08 -4.45 5.85
N THR A 81 -14.14 -4.86 5.00
CA THR A 81 -14.40 -5.05 3.56
C THR A 81 -14.93 -6.43 3.17
N HIS A 82 -14.55 -7.49 3.90
CA HIS A 82 -14.92 -8.88 3.57
C HIS A 82 -16.02 -9.44 4.47
N VAL A 83 -15.97 -9.17 5.78
CA VAL A 83 -16.92 -9.75 6.75
C VAL A 83 -18.17 -8.88 6.87
N ARG A 84 -18.01 -7.61 7.22
CA ARG A 84 -19.10 -6.63 7.31
C ARG A 84 -19.56 -6.14 5.94
N ARG A 85 -18.71 -6.23 4.92
CA ARG A 85 -19.00 -5.80 3.54
C ARG A 85 -19.61 -4.40 3.52
N LEU A 86 -18.98 -3.49 4.27
CA LEU A 86 -19.38 -2.08 4.45
C LEU A 86 -20.66 -1.81 5.26
N ARG A 87 -21.29 -2.83 5.87
CA ARG A 87 -22.48 -2.64 6.74
C ARG A 87 -22.08 -2.45 8.20
N GLU A 88 -22.65 -1.43 8.85
CA GLU A 88 -22.43 -1.13 10.29
C GLU A 88 -20.93 -1.01 10.64
N ILE A 89 -20.21 -0.21 9.86
CA ILE A 89 -18.74 -0.12 9.94
C ILE A 89 -18.21 1.06 10.73
N ASP A 90 -19.05 1.85 11.40
CA ASP A 90 -18.61 3.03 12.16
C ASP A 90 -17.65 2.68 13.29
N GLU A 91 -18.07 1.82 14.21
CA GLU A 91 -17.19 1.36 15.27
C GLU A 91 -15.99 0.56 14.71
N PRO A 92 -16.13 -0.36 13.73
CA PRO A 92 -14.99 -1.00 13.09
C PRO A 92 -13.96 -0.03 12.48
N LEU A 93 -14.41 1.04 11.82
CA LEU A 93 -13.53 2.09 11.28
C LEU A 93 -12.83 2.85 12.41
N ALA A 94 -13.58 3.29 13.42
CA ALA A 94 -13.03 3.95 14.60
C ALA A 94 -11.99 3.08 15.31
N ASN A 95 -12.30 1.80 15.51
CA ASN A 95 -11.42 0.80 16.09
C ASN A 95 -10.12 0.63 15.28
N PHE A 96 -10.19 0.66 13.95
CA PHE A 96 -9.01 0.58 13.10
C PHE A 96 -8.10 1.79 13.27
N PHE A 97 -8.63 3.02 13.21
CA PHE A 97 -7.81 4.22 13.38
C PHE A 97 -7.27 4.38 14.81
N ALA A 98 -7.99 3.91 15.82
CA ALA A 98 -7.52 3.83 17.20
C ALA A 98 -6.48 2.71 17.44
N SER A 99 -6.37 1.72 16.55
CA SER A 99 -5.43 0.58 16.73
C SER A 99 -3.95 0.96 16.57
N GLY A 100 -3.65 2.22 16.26
CA GLY A 100 -2.30 2.77 16.15
C GLY A 100 -1.77 3.16 14.77
N PRO A 101 -2.47 3.06 13.60
CA PRO A 101 -1.85 3.45 12.33
C PRO A 101 -1.37 4.91 12.32
N LEU A 102 -2.05 5.80 13.06
CA LEU A 102 -1.67 7.21 13.20
C LEU A 102 -0.28 7.40 13.83
N ALA A 103 0.15 6.46 14.68
CA ALA A 103 1.43 6.51 15.37
C ALA A 103 2.65 6.33 14.43
N LEU A 104 2.43 5.97 13.17
CA LEU A 104 3.46 5.99 12.12
C LEU A 104 3.87 7.43 11.73
N ARG A 105 3.08 8.46 12.10
CA ARG A 105 3.38 9.88 11.88
C ARG A 105 3.81 10.16 10.41
N GLN A 106 4.97 10.76 10.19
CA GLN A 106 5.49 11.09 8.86
C GLN A 106 5.72 9.88 7.96
N ARG A 107 5.82 8.67 8.54
CA ARG A 107 5.95 7.40 7.81
C ARG A 107 4.61 6.80 7.41
N LEU A 108 3.49 7.38 7.85
CA LEU A 108 2.14 6.96 7.43
C LEU A 108 1.86 7.43 6.00
N GLY A 109 1.78 6.48 5.08
CA GLY A 109 1.33 6.66 3.71
C GLY A 109 -0.17 6.35 3.53
N PRO A 110 -0.58 5.89 2.35
CA PRO A 110 -1.99 5.63 2.04
C PRO A 110 -2.56 4.40 2.76
N PHE A 111 -3.89 4.36 2.86
CA PHE A 111 -4.66 3.20 3.32
C PHE A 111 -5.20 2.41 2.13
N LEU A 112 -4.95 1.11 2.10
CA LEU A 112 -5.48 0.19 1.10
C LEU A 112 -6.79 -0.48 1.58
N TRP A 113 -7.84 -0.36 0.77
CA TRP A 113 -9.16 -0.98 0.98
C TRP A 113 -9.41 -2.00 -0.13
N GLN A 114 -8.99 -3.24 0.11
CA GLN A 114 -9.22 -4.35 -0.82
C GLN A 114 -10.56 -5.03 -0.55
N PHE A 115 -11.34 -5.24 -1.61
CA PHE A 115 -12.66 -5.89 -1.58
C PHE A 115 -12.61 -7.33 -2.11
N PRO A 116 -13.46 -8.25 -1.61
CA PRO A 116 -13.50 -9.62 -2.11
C PRO A 116 -14.11 -9.70 -3.52
N PRO A 117 -13.78 -10.73 -4.32
CA PRO A 117 -14.36 -10.92 -5.65
C PRO A 117 -15.87 -11.17 -5.63
N SER A 118 -16.45 -11.57 -4.49
CA SER A 118 -17.90 -11.73 -4.35
C SER A 118 -18.64 -10.42 -4.06
N MET A 119 -17.93 -9.29 -3.93
CA MET A 119 -18.54 -7.98 -3.77
C MET A 119 -18.76 -7.35 -5.14
N ARG A 120 -20.01 -6.97 -5.40
CA ARG A 120 -20.40 -6.24 -6.60
C ARG A 120 -20.44 -4.74 -6.28
N PHE A 121 -20.32 -3.93 -7.33
CA PHE A 121 -20.44 -2.48 -7.21
C PHE A 121 -21.88 -2.12 -6.87
N ASP A 122 -22.01 -1.28 -5.85
CA ASP A 122 -23.23 -0.65 -5.40
C ASP A 122 -22.86 0.80 -5.11
N ARG A 123 -23.38 1.73 -5.90
CA ARG A 123 -22.95 3.12 -5.90
C ARG A 123 -23.22 3.79 -4.55
N GLU A 124 -24.40 3.56 -3.96
CA GLU A 124 -24.79 4.17 -2.69
C GLU A 124 -23.94 3.63 -1.54
N LEU A 125 -23.76 2.30 -1.49
CA LEU A 125 -22.94 1.67 -0.46
C LEU A 125 -21.48 2.16 -0.49
N PHE A 126 -20.90 2.31 -1.70
CA PHE A 126 -19.55 2.84 -1.83
C PHE A 126 -19.47 4.34 -1.56
N ALA A 127 -20.47 5.13 -1.94
CA ALA A 127 -20.51 6.56 -1.63
C ALA A 127 -20.53 6.79 -0.12
N ASP A 128 -21.41 6.07 0.59
CA ASP A 128 -21.50 6.12 2.05
C ASP A 128 -20.19 5.72 2.73
N PHE A 129 -19.53 4.67 2.22
CA PHE A 129 -18.23 4.26 2.74
C PHE A 129 -17.15 5.31 2.51
N LEU A 130 -17.04 5.85 1.29
CA LEU A 130 -16.03 6.84 0.93
C LEU A 130 -16.22 8.16 1.70
N ALA A 131 -17.46 8.54 1.99
CA ALA A 131 -17.79 9.71 2.82
C ALA A 131 -17.29 9.57 4.27
N ARG A 132 -17.24 8.35 4.82
CA ARG A 132 -16.76 8.07 6.18
C ARG A 132 -15.25 8.02 6.31
N LEU A 133 -14.50 7.98 5.21
CA LEU A 133 -13.04 7.90 5.25
C LEU A 133 -12.43 9.26 5.65
N PRO A 134 -11.58 9.32 6.70
CA PRO A 134 -10.98 10.57 7.15
C PRO A 134 -10.01 11.10 6.10
N ARG A 135 -9.97 12.42 5.87
CA ARG A 135 -9.15 13.04 4.82
C ARG A 135 -7.86 13.68 5.32
N ASP A 136 -7.75 13.84 6.62
CA ASP A 136 -6.59 14.37 7.35
C ASP A 136 -6.47 13.70 8.72
N GLY A 137 -5.41 14.04 9.45
CA GLY A 137 -5.15 13.50 10.78
C GLY A 137 -6.21 13.88 11.80
N ALA A 138 -6.73 15.10 11.75
CA ALA A 138 -7.75 15.58 12.67
C ALA A 138 -9.05 14.76 12.52
N ALA A 139 -9.52 14.54 11.30
CA ALA A 139 -10.67 13.70 11.01
C ALA A 139 -10.43 12.24 11.45
N ALA A 140 -9.22 11.72 11.25
CA ALA A 140 -8.88 10.37 11.67
C ALA A 140 -8.84 10.23 13.21
N GLN A 141 -8.33 11.24 13.92
CA GLN A 141 -8.36 11.30 15.39
C GLN A 141 -9.78 11.41 15.92
N THR A 142 -10.62 12.25 15.30
CA THR A 142 -12.05 12.35 15.65
C THR A 142 -12.75 11.00 15.47
N LEU A 143 -12.55 10.35 14.33
CA LEU A 143 -13.07 9.00 14.08
C LEU A 143 -12.57 8.00 15.14
N ALA A 144 -11.27 8.01 15.45
CA ALA A 144 -10.68 7.13 16.46
C ALA A 144 -11.24 7.35 17.88
N ARG A 145 -11.70 8.55 18.25
CA ARG A 145 -12.34 8.80 19.56
C ARG A 145 -13.64 8.03 19.75
N HIS A 146 -14.31 7.64 18.67
CA HIS A 146 -15.51 6.82 18.70
C HIS A 146 -15.22 5.31 18.80
N SER A 147 -13.95 4.92 19.01
CA SER A 147 -13.59 3.51 19.16
C SER A 147 -14.04 2.94 20.49
N ALA A 148 -14.12 1.61 20.58
CA ALA A 148 -14.34 0.90 21.82
C ALA A 148 -13.28 1.29 22.88
N ALA A 149 -13.71 1.50 24.13
CA ALA A 149 -12.85 1.98 25.23
C ALA A 149 -11.60 1.11 25.46
N ARG A 150 -11.67 -0.20 25.19
CA ARG A 150 -10.52 -1.12 25.28
C ARG A 150 -9.34 -0.77 24.36
N LEU A 151 -9.55 0.10 23.38
CA LEU A 151 -8.52 0.57 22.44
C LEU A 151 -7.89 1.92 22.86
N HIS A 152 -8.40 2.56 23.91
CA HIS A 152 -7.88 3.85 24.40
C HIS A 152 -6.60 3.64 25.22
N ARG A 153 -5.53 3.25 24.53
CA ARG A 153 -4.19 2.99 25.08
C ARG A 153 -3.27 4.16 24.79
N GLU A 154 -2.14 4.26 25.48
CA GLU A 154 -1.18 5.33 25.22
C GLU A 154 -0.80 5.40 23.73
N GLY A 155 -0.92 6.58 23.13
CA GLY A 155 -0.60 6.82 21.73
C GLY A 155 -1.68 6.41 20.71
N TYR A 156 -2.90 6.02 21.12
CA TYR A 156 -3.97 5.65 20.18
C TYR A 156 -4.45 6.81 19.27
N LEU A 157 -4.15 8.06 19.67
CA LEU A 157 -4.42 9.28 18.90
C LEU A 157 -3.14 9.98 18.43
N ASP A 158 -1.96 9.38 18.65
CA ASP A 158 -0.69 9.96 18.23
C ASP A 158 -0.67 10.13 16.72
N GLY A 159 -0.31 11.32 16.26
CA GLY A 159 -0.25 11.61 14.83
C GLY A 159 -0.30 13.11 14.59
N ASP A 160 0.11 13.52 13.40
CA ASP A 160 -0.04 14.89 12.95
C ASP A 160 -1.50 15.14 12.48
N PRO A 161 -2.25 16.07 13.11
CA PRO A 161 -3.61 16.39 12.71
C PRO A 161 -3.70 17.01 11.31
N ALA A 162 -2.66 17.69 10.83
CA ALA A 162 -2.63 18.33 9.51
C ALA A 162 -2.25 17.38 8.38
N GLN A 163 -1.70 16.20 8.70
CA GLN A 163 -1.23 15.26 7.70
C GLN A 163 -2.41 14.68 6.90
N ARG A 164 -2.39 14.89 5.59
CA ARG A 164 -3.38 14.35 4.66
C ARG A 164 -3.45 12.82 4.72
N ARG A 165 -4.66 12.28 4.64
CA ARG A 165 -4.92 10.84 4.56
C ARG A 165 -5.35 10.48 3.15
N ARG A 166 -4.56 9.60 2.54
CA ARG A 166 -4.78 9.06 1.19
C ARG A 166 -5.39 7.68 1.29
N HIS A 167 -6.33 7.37 0.42
CA HIS A 167 -7.04 6.09 0.40
C HIS A 167 -7.00 5.52 -1.00
N ALA A 168 -6.82 4.20 -1.11
CA ALA A 168 -6.86 3.47 -2.36
C ALA A 168 -7.81 2.28 -2.23
N VAL A 169 -8.58 2.01 -3.30
CA VAL A 169 -9.57 0.92 -3.35
C VAL A 169 -9.13 -0.12 -4.38
N GLU A 170 -9.03 -1.37 -3.95
CA GLU A 170 -8.76 -2.51 -4.84
C GLU A 170 -10.03 -3.33 -5.06
N ILE A 171 -10.41 -3.44 -6.32
CA ILE A 171 -11.58 -4.17 -6.81
C ILE A 171 -11.18 -5.55 -7.34
N ARG A 172 -12.11 -6.51 -7.29
CA ARG A 172 -11.90 -7.88 -7.76
C ARG A 172 -13.08 -8.46 -8.54
N HIS A 173 -13.97 -7.60 -9.04
CA HIS A 173 -15.21 -7.99 -9.70
C HIS A 173 -15.53 -7.05 -10.87
N GLU A 174 -15.99 -7.60 -12.00
CA GLU A 174 -16.21 -6.85 -13.25
C GLU A 174 -17.27 -5.74 -13.17
N SER A 175 -18.22 -5.84 -12.23
CA SER A 175 -19.22 -4.77 -12.03
C SER A 175 -18.62 -3.42 -11.65
N PHE A 176 -17.36 -3.37 -11.21
CA PHE A 176 -16.66 -2.11 -10.92
C PHE A 176 -16.04 -1.48 -12.16
N VAL A 177 -16.04 -2.17 -13.31
CA VAL A 177 -15.67 -1.58 -14.59
C VAL A 177 -16.83 -0.72 -15.10
N ASP A 178 -17.07 0.36 -14.38
CA ASP A 178 -18.22 1.25 -14.51
C ASP A 178 -17.73 2.70 -14.41
N PRO A 179 -18.03 3.58 -15.38
CA PRO A 179 -17.65 4.99 -15.34
C PRO A 179 -18.11 5.71 -14.07
N THR A 180 -19.30 5.38 -13.54
CA THR A 180 -19.87 6.01 -12.35
C THR A 180 -19.12 5.64 -11.07
N PHE A 181 -18.46 4.48 -11.05
CA PHE A 181 -17.53 4.11 -9.98
C PHE A 181 -16.26 4.98 -10.04
N ILE A 182 -15.74 5.24 -11.24
CA ILE A 182 -14.58 6.12 -11.44
C ILE A 182 -14.90 7.57 -11.05
N GLU A 183 -16.08 8.07 -11.44
CA GLU A 183 -16.58 9.38 -11.01
C GLU A 183 -16.62 9.49 -9.49
N LEU A 184 -17.16 8.48 -8.82
CA LEU A 184 -17.25 8.44 -7.37
C LEU A 184 -15.86 8.46 -6.71
N LEU A 185 -14.90 7.66 -7.21
CA LEU A 185 -13.53 7.70 -6.69
C LEU A 185 -12.87 9.07 -6.90
N ARG A 186 -13.11 9.74 -8.03
CA ARG A 186 -12.60 11.09 -8.34
C ARG A 186 -13.20 12.16 -7.44
N GLU A 187 -14.51 12.13 -7.21
CA GLU A 187 -15.22 13.03 -6.29
C GLU A 187 -14.57 13.00 -4.89
N TYR A 188 -14.35 11.78 -4.39
CA TYR A 188 -13.76 11.55 -3.09
C TYR A 188 -12.22 11.56 -3.09
N ARG A 189 -11.56 11.80 -4.23
CA ARG A 189 -10.08 11.77 -4.37
C ARG A 189 -9.44 10.49 -3.80
N VAL A 190 -10.06 9.35 -4.05
CA VAL A 190 -9.58 8.02 -3.66
C VAL A 190 -8.97 7.35 -4.89
N ALA A 191 -7.77 6.79 -4.75
CA ALA A 191 -7.12 6.12 -5.87
C ALA A 191 -7.80 4.77 -6.18
N LEU A 192 -7.99 4.48 -7.46
CA LEU A 192 -8.19 3.11 -7.91
C LEU A 192 -6.84 2.38 -7.82
N VAL A 193 -6.83 1.19 -7.23
CA VAL A 193 -5.63 0.34 -7.24
C VAL A 193 -5.49 -0.28 -8.62
N VAL A 194 -4.37 -0.02 -9.29
CA VAL A 194 -3.95 -0.72 -10.50
C VAL A 194 -3.41 -2.09 -10.07
N ALA A 195 -4.26 -3.10 -10.13
CA ALA A 195 -3.97 -4.44 -9.62
C ALA A 195 -3.67 -5.43 -10.76
N ASP A 196 -2.40 -5.81 -10.90
CA ASP A 196 -2.03 -6.86 -11.85
C ASP A 196 -2.13 -8.23 -11.20
N THR A 197 -3.08 -9.03 -11.68
CA THR A 197 -3.51 -10.28 -11.03
C THR A 197 -3.41 -11.49 -11.96
N ALA A 198 -2.46 -11.47 -12.90
CA ALA A 198 -2.30 -12.49 -13.93
C ALA A 198 -3.62 -12.77 -14.70
N GLY A 199 -4.35 -11.70 -15.03
CA GLY A 199 -5.63 -11.76 -15.74
C GLY A 199 -6.82 -12.28 -14.93
N LYS A 200 -6.66 -12.56 -13.62
CA LYS A 200 -7.76 -13.09 -12.81
C LYS A 200 -8.88 -12.08 -12.58
N TRP A 201 -8.52 -10.83 -12.27
CA TRP A 201 -9.44 -9.74 -11.94
C TRP A 201 -9.21 -8.53 -12.85
N PRO A 202 -10.18 -7.58 -12.91
CA PRO A 202 -10.04 -6.41 -13.76
C PRO A 202 -8.76 -5.64 -13.47
N LEU A 203 -7.98 -5.39 -14.52
CA LEU A 203 -6.85 -4.47 -14.51
C LEU A 203 -7.27 -3.18 -15.20
N LEU A 204 -7.38 -2.10 -14.42
CA LEU A 204 -7.79 -0.78 -14.89
C LEU A 204 -6.70 0.26 -14.62
N GLY A 205 -6.54 1.21 -15.54
CA GLY A 205 -5.58 2.31 -15.48
C GLY A 205 -6.18 3.68 -15.17
N ASP A 206 -7.45 3.76 -14.73
CA ASP A 206 -8.13 5.02 -14.44
C ASP A 206 -7.45 5.80 -13.31
N VAL A 207 -7.03 7.04 -13.60
CA VAL A 207 -6.49 7.95 -12.60
C VAL A 207 -7.64 8.64 -11.85
N CYS A 208 -7.73 8.38 -10.55
CA CYS A 208 -8.83 8.85 -9.69
C CYS A 208 -8.39 9.84 -8.59
N ALA A 209 -7.09 10.00 -8.37
CA ALA A 209 -6.54 10.87 -7.33
C ALA A 209 -5.25 11.56 -7.81
N ASP A 210 -4.66 12.41 -6.96
CA ASP A 210 -3.35 13.05 -7.18
C ASP A 210 -2.16 12.08 -6.98
N PHE A 211 -2.45 10.80 -6.77
CA PHE A 211 -1.47 9.74 -6.60
C PHE A 211 -1.98 8.42 -7.19
N LEU A 212 -1.07 7.49 -7.44
CA LEU A 212 -1.36 6.15 -7.92
C LEU A 212 -1.01 5.10 -6.85
N TYR A 213 -1.77 3.99 -6.86
CA TYR A 213 -1.51 2.83 -6.03
C TYR A 213 -1.49 1.59 -6.92
N LEU A 214 -0.39 0.87 -6.95
CA LEU A 214 -0.17 -0.32 -7.76
C LEU A 214 0.02 -1.52 -6.84
N ARG A 215 -0.61 -2.65 -7.19
CA ARG A 215 -0.32 -3.95 -6.59
C ARG A 215 -0.02 -4.96 -7.68
N LEU A 216 1.20 -5.49 -7.63
CA LEU A 216 1.72 -6.41 -8.63
C LEU A 216 1.76 -7.81 -8.03
N HIS A 217 0.73 -8.61 -8.36
CA HIS A 217 0.54 -9.94 -7.76
C HIS A 217 1.21 -11.06 -8.56
N GLY A 218 1.89 -10.74 -9.66
CA GLY A 218 2.56 -11.71 -10.54
C GLY A 218 1.97 -11.69 -11.96
N ASP A 219 2.86 -11.84 -12.93
CA ASP A 219 2.61 -11.69 -14.38
C ASP A 219 1.77 -12.84 -14.97
N LYS A 220 2.10 -14.09 -14.65
CA LYS A 220 1.51 -15.30 -15.26
C LYS A 220 0.69 -16.16 -14.30
N GLU A 221 1.11 -16.20 -13.04
CA GLU A 221 0.45 -16.94 -11.97
C GLU A 221 0.36 -16.06 -10.74
N LEU A 222 -0.87 -15.88 -10.26
CA LEU A 222 -1.20 -15.09 -9.09
C LEU A 222 -0.41 -15.57 -7.87
N TYR A 223 0.30 -14.63 -7.27
CA TYR A 223 1.16 -14.74 -6.09
C TYR A 223 2.46 -15.55 -6.27
N ARG A 224 2.72 -16.15 -7.44
CA ARG A 224 3.84 -17.10 -7.62
C ARG A 224 4.84 -16.69 -8.69
N SER A 225 4.36 -16.15 -9.80
CA SER A 225 5.23 -15.77 -10.90
C SER A 225 5.96 -14.46 -10.58
N GLY A 226 7.25 -14.42 -10.90
CA GLY A 226 8.00 -13.17 -10.95
C GLY A 226 7.71 -12.42 -12.24
N TYR A 227 8.19 -11.19 -12.34
CA TYR A 227 8.08 -10.40 -13.55
C TYR A 227 9.33 -10.57 -14.42
N SER A 228 9.13 -10.72 -15.74
CA SER A 228 10.24 -10.69 -16.69
C SER A 228 10.81 -9.27 -16.84
N GLU A 229 12.03 -9.13 -17.35
CA GLU A 229 12.63 -7.82 -17.67
C GLU A 229 11.73 -6.98 -18.58
N ALA A 230 11.13 -7.61 -19.60
CA ALA A 230 10.20 -6.93 -20.49
C ALA A 230 8.94 -6.44 -19.76
N ALA A 231 8.38 -7.26 -18.87
CA ALA A 231 7.22 -6.88 -18.07
C ALA A 231 7.53 -5.76 -17.08
N LEU A 232 8.69 -5.80 -16.40
CA LEU A 232 9.15 -4.71 -15.54
C LEU A 232 9.44 -3.43 -16.33
N GLY A 233 9.96 -3.53 -17.55
CA GLY A 233 10.15 -2.39 -18.45
C GLY A 233 8.82 -1.73 -18.85
N GLN A 234 7.76 -2.51 -19.07
CA GLN A 234 6.42 -1.95 -19.29
C GLN A 234 5.91 -1.20 -18.05
N TRP A 235 6.04 -1.79 -16.85
CA TRP A 235 5.67 -1.12 -15.60
C TRP A 235 6.49 0.14 -15.34
N GLN A 236 7.79 0.13 -15.64
CA GLN A 236 8.66 1.30 -15.57
C GLN A 236 8.13 2.43 -16.48
N ALA A 237 7.76 2.13 -17.73
CA ALA A 237 7.22 3.11 -18.65
C ALA A 237 5.90 3.72 -18.14
N ARG A 238 4.97 2.88 -17.66
CA ARG A 238 3.71 3.33 -17.06
C ARG A 238 3.93 4.22 -15.84
N ILE A 239 4.84 3.81 -14.93
CA ILE A 239 5.20 4.59 -13.74
C ILE A 239 5.78 5.94 -14.13
N ARG A 240 6.69 6.01 -15.11
CA ARG A 240 7.26 7.28 -15.59
C ARG A 240 6.18 8.20 -16.17
N ALA A 241 5.24 7.67 -16.96
CA ALA A 241 4.12 8.46 -17.50
C ALA A 241 3.24 9.04 -16.38
N TRP A 242 2.79 8.22 -15.43
CA TRP A 242 1.97 8.70 -14.31
C TRP A 242 2.72 9.68 -13.41
N ALA A 243 4.00 9.43 -13.13
CA ALA A 243 4.85 10.30 -12.33
C ALA A 243 5.03 11.68 -12.98
N GLY A 244 5.04 11.75 -14.31
CA GLY A 244 5.07 12.99 -15.10
C GLY A 244 3.72 13.72 -15.21
N GLY A 245 2.63 13.14 -14.69
CA GLY A 245 1.29 13.74 -14.78
C GLY A 245 0.43 13.24 -15.94
N ASP A 246 0.97 12.35 -16.78
CA ASP A 246 0.27 11.74 -17.91
C ASP A 246 -0.49 10.46 -17.49
N GLN A 247 -0.99 9.71 -18.47
CA GLN A 247 -1.66 8.41 -18.30
C GLN A 247 -0.85 7.31 -18.98
N ALA A 248 -1.06 6.06 -18.55
CA ALA A 248 -0.63 4.90 -19.32
C ALA A 248 -1.63 4.64 -20.47
N ASP A 249 -1.13 4.54 -21.69
CA ASP A 249 -1.98 4.39 -22.88
C ASP A 249 -2.39 2.93 -23.17
N ASP A 250 -1.73 1.97 -22.52
CA ASP A 250 -1.86 0.54 -22.79
C ASP A 250 -2.79 -0.20 -21.81
N LEU A 251 -3.36 0.50 -20.82
CA LEU A 251 -4.26 -0.08 -19.84
C LEU A 251 -5.72 0.23 -20.17
N ARG A 252 -6.59 -0.77 -19.97
CA ARG A 252 -8.04 -0.60 -20.03
C ARG A 252 -8.47 0.46 -19.03
N ARG A 253 -9.43 1.29 -19.42
CA ARG A 253 -10.09 2.25 -18.53
C ARG A 253 -11.59 2.00 -18.48
N ALA A 254 -12.20 2.24 -17.33
CA ALA A 254 -13.65 2.19 -17.17
C ALA A 254 -14.29 3.51 -17.61
N SER A 255 -13.66 4.65 -17.36
CA SER A 255 -14.14 5.98 -17.80
C SER A 255 -13.41 6.44 -19.07
N GLN A 256 -14.14 7.13 -19.95
CA GLN A 256 -13.56 7.83 -21.11
C GLN A 256 -13.05 9.24 -20.74
N ASP A 257 -13.49 9.79 -19.61
CA ASP A 257 -13.14 11.13 -19.20
C ASP A 257 -11.67 11.22 -18.79
N ALA A 258 -11.03 12.31 -19.23
CA ALA A 258 -9.68 12.62 -18.83
C ALA A 258 -9.62 12.90 -17.31
N PRO A 259 -8.57 12.42 -16.61
CA PRO A 259 -8.37 12.78 -15.22
C PRO A 259 -8.00 14.26 -15.09
N ALA A 260 -8.08 14.78 -13.86
CA ALA A 260 -7.57 16.12 -13.58
C ALA A 260 -6.10 16.26 -14.00
N LYS A 261 -5.78 17.39 -14.64
CA LYS A 261 -4.41 17.74 -15.03
C LYS A 261 -3.54 17.79 -13.79
N ALA A 262 -2.34 17.22 -13.88
CA ALA A 262 -1.32 17.27 -12.85
C ALA A 262 0.04 17.39 -13.52
N THR A 263 0.99 18.06 -12.87
CA THR A 263 2.39 18.12 -13.34
C THR A 263 3.24 17.00 -12.75
N ALA A 264 2.73 16.31 -11.74
CA ALA A 264 3.35 15.16 -11.10
C ALA A 264 2.29 14.38 -10.30
N ARG A 265 2.47 13.06 -10.13
CA ARG A 265 1.68 12.24 -9.21
C ARG A 265 2.57 11.32 -8.41
N ASP A 266 2.40 11.32 -7.08
CA ASP A 266 3.07 10.35 -6.22
C ASP A 266 2.60 8.93 -6.57
N LEU A 267 3.47 7.93 -6.37
CA LEU A 267 3.14 6.55 -6.70
C LEU A 267 3.58 5.61 -5.57
N TYR A 268 2.69 4.68 -5.23
CA TYR A 268 2.95 3.59 -4.30
C TYR A 268 2.78 2.27 -5.04
N CYS A 269 3.81 1.44 -5.09
CA CYS A 269 3.82 0.17 -5.81
C CYS A 269 4.28 -0.95 -4.89
N TYR A 270 3.45 -1.97 -4.73
CA TYR A 270 3.75 -3.10 -3.87
C TYR A 270 3.65 -4.41 -4.63
N PHE A 271 4.74 -5.17 -4.60
CA PHE A 271 4.75 -6.54 -5.06
C PHE A 271 4.13 -7.44 -3.97
N ASP A 272 3.23 -8.33 -4.36
CA ASP A 272 2.51 -9.26 -3.47
C ASP A 272 2.72 -10.71 -3.91
N ASN A 273 3.64 -10.97 -4.84
CA ASN A 273 4.00 -12.29 -5.36
C ASN A 273 4.97 -13.06 -4.44
N ASP A 274 4.56 -13.21 -3.19
CA ASP A 274 5.44 -13.58 -2.07
C ASP A 274 5.68 -15.09 -1.92
N VAL A 275 4.89 -15.94 -2.58
CA VAL A 275 4.90 -17.42 -2.37
C VAL A 275 6.24 -18.05 -2.76
N LYS A 276 6.95 -17.48 -3.75
CA LYS A 276 8.24 -17.98 -4.24
C LYS A 276 9.38 -16.96 -4.05
N VAL A 277 9.28 -16.08 -3.04
CA VAL A 277 10.29 -15.03 -2.74
C VAL A 277 10.48 -14.02 -3.89
N ARG A 278 9.56 -13.94 -4.86
CA ARG A 278 9.77 -13.12 -6.06
C ARG A 278 9.63 -11.62 -5.80
N ALA A 279 8.66 -11.24 -4.96
CA ALA A 279 8.36 -9.85 -4.64
C ALA A 279 9.57 -8.98 -4.25
N PRO A 280 10.44 -9.36 -3.29
CA PRO A 280 11.58 -8.51 -2.95
C PRO A 280 12.57 -8.32 -4.10
N TYR A 281 12.77 -9.34 -4.94
CA TYR A 281 13.67 -9.25 -6.09
C TYR A 281 13.07 -8.40 -7.21
N ASP A 282 11.79 -8.59 -7.53
CA ASP A 282 11.09 -7.80 -8.55
C ASP A 282 11.00 -6.31 -8.13
N ALA A 283 10.71 -6.05 -6.85
CA ALA A 283 10.68 -4.69 -6.29
C ALA A 283 12.04 -4.00 -6.42
N ARG A 284 13.13 -4.69 -6.06
CA ARG A 284 14.50 -4.17 -6.22
C ARG A 284 14.84 -3.94 -7.68
N ARG A 285 14.45 -4.84 -8.57
CA ARG A 285 14.72 -4.67 -10.00
C ARG A 285 13.98 -3.46 -10.57
N LEU A 286 12.73 -3.24 -10.16
CA LEU A 286 11.98 -2.05 -10.56
C LEU A 286 12.57 -0.75 -9.98
N LEU A 287 13.05 -0.78 -8.73
CA LEU A 287 13.79 0.34 -8.13
C LEU A 287 15.05 0.69 -8.95
N GLN A 288 15.82 -0.31 -9.40
CA GLN A 288 17.00 -0.11 -10.25
C GLN A 288 16.63 0.49 -11.62
N LEU A 289 15.60 -0.04 -12.28
CA LEU A 289 15.11 0.50 -13.56
C LEU A 289 14.67 1.97 -13.41
N LEU A 290 14.17 2.36 -12.24
CA LEU A 290 13.76 3.74 -11.94
C LEU A 290 14.86 4.59 -11.30
N GLU A 291 16.07 4.06 -11.15
CA GLU A 291 17.24 4.74 -10.56
C GLU A 291 16.99 5.20 -9.11
N LEU A 292 16.28 4.38 -8.34
CA LEU A 292 15.88 4.65 -6.94
C LEU A 292 16.60 3.76 -5.92
N ASP A 293 17.60 2.98 -6.34
CA ASP A 293 18.30 2.01 -5.50
C ASP A 293 19.53 2.58 -4.76
N GLY A 294 19.98 3.79 -5.10
CA GLY A 294 21.20 4.39 -4.54
C GLY A 294 21.19 4.66 -3.03
N SER A 295 20.02 4.69 -2.37
CA SER A 295 19.90 4.86 -0.91
C SER A 295 19.66 3.56 -0.15
N LEU A 296 19.51 2.43 -0.86
CA LEU A 296 19.28 1.11 -0.26
C LEU A 296 20.57 0.62 0.42
N ARG A 297 20.43 0.07 1.63
CA ARG A 297 21.57 -0.29 2.49
C ARG A 297 21.74 -1.79 2.71
N THR A 298 20.76 -2.59 2.32
CA THR A 298 20.83 -4.05 2.40
C THR A 298 20.80 -4.68 1.02
N VAL A 299 21.53 -5.78 0.89
CA VAL A 299 21.58 -6.63 -0.29
C VAL A 299 20.93 -7.97 0.08
N PRO A 300 19.96 -8.47 -0.70
CA PRO A 300 19.37 -9.79 -0.47
C PRO A 300 20.42 -10.87 -0.20
N GLY A 301 20.19 -11.70 0.82
CA GLY A 301 21.07 -12.80 1.19
C GLY A 301 22.38 -12.41 1.88
N GLN A 302 22.67 -11.12 2.09
CA GLN A 302 23.90 -10.67 2.75
C GLN A 302 23.62 -10.06 4.13
N LEU A 303 24.19 -10.64 5.18
CA LEU A 303 24.04 -10.13 6.55
C LEU A 303 24.81 -8.81 6.71
N PRO A 304 24.12 -7.68 7.00
CA PRO A 304 24.76 -6.37 7.18
C PRO A 304 25.67 -6.33 8.41
N ASP A 305 26.76 -5.57 8.35
CA ASP A 305 27.73 -5.48 9.45
C ASP A 305 27.11 -4.96 10.75
N ASP A 306 26.19 -4.00 10.68
CA ASP A 306 25.47 -3.45 11.85
C ASP A 306 24.53 -4.47 12.53
N LEU A 307 24.22 -5.57 11.86
CA LEU A 307 23.45 -6.68 12.42
C LEU A 307 24.32 -7.85 12.87
N ARG A 308 25.54 -8.00 12.32
CA ARG A 308 26.52 -9.02 12.75
C ARG A 308 26.96 -8.82 14.19
N GLU A 309 27.28 -7.57 14.55
CA GLU A 309 27.76 -7.23 15.92
C GLU A 309 26.69 -7.47 17.00
N SER A 310 25.41 -7.42 16.63
CA SER A 310 24.30 -7.66 17.56
C SER A 310 23.92 -9.13 17.73
N ALA A 311 24.56 -10.02 16.96
CA ALA A 311 24.32 -11.47 16.95
C ALA A 311 25.44 -12.28 17.65
N ALA A 312 26.58 -11.64 17.95
CA ALA A 312 27.63 -12.15 18.82
C ALA A 312 27.31 -11.87 20.30
#